data_AF-A0A4Y2P1N6-F1
#
_entry.id   AF-A0A4Y2P1N6-F1
#
_cell.length_a   1.000
_cell.length_b   1.000
_cell.length_c   1.000
_cell.angle_alpha   90.00
_cell.angle_beta   90.00
_cell.angle_gamma   90.00
#
_symmetry.space_group_name_H-M   'P 1'
#
loop_
_entity.id
_entity.type
_entity.pdbx_description
1 polymer ?
#
loop_
_entity_poly.entity_id
_entity_poly.type
_entity_poly.pdbx_seq_one_letter_code
_entity_poly.pdbx_strand_id
1 'polypeptide(L)'
;MVVGEDIDLLVIIAASTNYANIFFLKPGRGKAEDALYRAATLNIAPQIRDNILFLHAFSGCDTISALFRQVKKKFINVFNCNKL
;
A
#
# COMPACT_ATOMS: atom_id res chain seq x y z
N MET A 1 5.41 -2.54 -15.57
CA MET A 1 5.52 -1.14 -15.11
C MET A 1 4.13 -0.64 -14.79
N VAL A 2 3.95 -0.02 -13.63
CA VAL A 2 2.68 0.59 -13.18
C VAL A 2 2.91 2.10 -13.12
N VAL A 3 1.97 2.89 -13.65
CA VAL A 3 2.08 4.35 -13.69
C VAL A 3 0.86 4.96 -13.03
N GLY A 4 1.07 5.92 -12.13
CA GLY A 4 -0.04 6.70 -11.58
C GLY A 4 0.33 7.46 -10.31
N GLU A 5 -0.58 8.31 -9.88
CA GLU A 5 -0.36 9.16 -8.69
C GLU A 5 -0.94 8.54 -7.41
N ASP A 6 -1.91 7.63 -7.57
CA ASP A 6 -2.73 7.05 -6.51
C ASP A 6 -1.94 6.07 -5.61
N ILE A 7 -2.19 6.14 -4.31
CA ILE A 7 -1.60 5.24 -3.30
C ILE A 7 -2.13 3.82 -3.40
N ASP A 8 -3.34 3.64 -3.93
CA ASP A 8 -3.96 2.32 -4.10
C ASP A 8 -3.14 1.45 -5.06
N LEU A 9 -2.41 2.07 -6.00
CA LEU A 9 -1.48 1.37 -6.89
C LEU A 9 -0.32 0.73 -6.11
N LEU A 10 0.20 1.40 -5.06
CA LEU A 10 1.25 0.85 -4.20
C LEU A 10 0.74 -0.35 -3.38
N VAL A 11 -0.51 -0.32 -2.94
CA VAL A 11 -1.16 -1.43 -2.24
C VAL A 11 -1.25 -2.66 -3.15
N ILE A 12 -1.70 -2.48 -4.39
CA ILE A 12 -1.77 -3.56 -5.40
C ILE A 12 -0.39 -4.15 -5.70
N ILE A 13 0.62 -3.29 -5.86
CA ILE A 13 1.99 -3.71 -6.12
C ILE A 13 2.56 -4.53 -4.95
N ALA A 14 2.29 -4.10 -3.71
CA ALA A 14 2.73 -4.82 -2.53
C ALA A 14 2.06 -6.20 -2.38
N ALA A 15 0.77 -6.29 -2.74
CA ALA A 15 0.03 -7.55 -2.77
C ALA A 15 0.50 -8.51 -3.88
N SER A 16 1.23 -8.02 -4.88
CA SER A 16 1.67 -8.85 -6.01
C SER A 16 2.69 -9.91 -5.58
N THR A 17 2.52 -11.14 -6.08
CA THR A 17 3.43 -12.26 -5.84
C THR A 17 4.79 -12.07 -6.52
N ASN A 18 4.85 -11.28 -7.61
CA ASN A 18 6.07 -11.07 -8.42
C ASN A 18 6.60 -9.62 -8.34
N TYR A 19 6.50 -9.01 -7.16
CA TYR A 19 6.94 -7.63 -6.90
C TYR A 19 8.42 -7.37 -7.23
N ALA A 20 9.29 -8.38 -7.25
CA ALA A 20 10.72 -8.22 -7.55
C ALA A 20 10.97 -7.57 -8.94
N ASN A 21 10.06 -7.82 -9.89
CA ASN A 21 10.15 -7.35 -11.28
C ASN A 21 9.20 -6.18 -11.59
N ILE A 22 8.53 -5.64 -10.57
CA ILE A 22 7.57 -4.54 -10.75
C ILE A 22 8.27 -3.20 -10.50
N PHE A 23 7.96 -2.24 -11.38
CA PHE A 23 8.38 -0.85 -11.29
C PHE A 23 7.14 0.04 -11.21
N PHE A 24 7.19 1.06 -10.35
CA PHE A 24 6.16 2.07 -10.17
C PHE A 24 6.70 3.43 -10.61
N LEU A 25 6.06 4.04 -11.59
CA LEU A 25 6.36 5.40 -12.05
C LEU A 25 5.30 6.33 -11.47
N LYS A 26 5.72 7.25 -10.60
CA LYS A 26 4.87 8.33 -10.12
C LYS A 26 5.06 9.53 -11.04
N PRO A 27 4.03 9.96 -11.79
CA PRO A 27 4.12 11.18 -12.58
C PRO A 27 4.40 12.38 -11.69
N GLY A 28 5.26 13.28 -12.15
CA GLY A 28 5.50 14.55 -11.51
C GLY A 28 4.28 15.47 -11.63
N ARG A 29 4.00 16.26 -10.58
CA ARG A 29 2.94 17.27 -10.62
C ARG A 29 3.53 18.64 -10.93
N GLY A 30 3.02 19.31 -11.97
CA GLY A 30 3.44 20.65 -12.35
C GLY A 30 4.85 20.67 -12.95
N LYS A 31 5.82 21.26 -12.24
CA LYS A 31 7.24 21.31 -12.67
C LYS A 31 8.12 20.21 -12.06
N ALA A 32 7.54 19.34 -11.23
CA ALA A 32 8.27 18.21 -10.69
C ALA A 32 8.52 17.15 -11.77
N GLU A 33 9.67 16.49 -11.72
CA GLU A 33 9.99 15.36 -12.59
C GLU A 33 9.27 14.09 -12.15
N ASP A 34 9.15 13.13 -13.07
CA ASP A 34 8.64 11.81 -12.77
C ASP A 34 9.61 11.03 -11.87
N ALA A 35 9.07 10.24 -10.94
CA ALA A 35 9.86 9.42 -10.03
C ALA A 35 9.62 7.93 -10.27
N LEU A 36 10.70 7.17 -10.50
CA LEU A 36 10.65 5.73 -10.71
C LEU A 36 11.09 4.97 -9.47
N TYR A 37 10.26 4.04 -9.02
CA TYR A 37 10.47 3.19 -7.85
C TYR A 37 10.47 1.72 -8.25
N ARG A 38 11.34 0.92 -7.62
CA ARG A 38 11.30 -0.54 -7.73
C ARG A 38 10.43 -1.09 -6.62
N ALA A 39 9.45 -1.93 -6.94
CA ALA A 39 8.63 -2.56 -5.90
C ALA A 39 9.48 -3.44 -4.96
N ALA A 40 10.58 -4.01 -5.45
CA ALA A 40 11.56 -4.74 -4.64
C ALA A 40 12.16 -3.94 -3.48
N THR A 41 12.18 -2.60 -3.53
CA THR A 41 12.72 -1.76 -2.45
C THR A 41 11.70 -1.44 -1.37
N LEU A 42 10.46 -1.90 -1.53
CA LEU A 42 9.38 -1.66 -0.57
C LEU A 42 9.58 -2.55 0.66
N ASN A 43 9.98 -1.94 1.78
CA ASN A 43 10.26 -2.65 3.03
C ASN A 43 8.97 -2.89 3.83
N ILE A 44 8.21 -3.92 3.45
CA ILE A 44 6.97 -4.33 4.14
C ILE A 44 7.23 -5.66 4.84
N ALA A 45 6.82 -5.74 6.10
CA ALA A 45 6.91 -6.97 6.87
C ALA A 45 6.04 -8.08 6.23
N PRO A 46 6.50 -9.33 6.12
CA PRO A 46 5.78 -10.41 5.42
C PRO A 46 4.31 -10.54 5.84
N GLN A 47 4.02 -10.49 7.14
CA GLN A 47 2.67 -10.60 7.68
C GLN A 47 1.73 -9.45 7.26
N ILE A 48 2.28 -8.26 7.03
CA ILE A 48 1.52 -7.12 6.52
C ILE A 48 1.27 -7.30 5.03
N ARG A 49 2.27 -7.82 4.29
CA ARG A 49 2.16 -8.05 2.85
C ARG A 49 1.10 -9.08 2.51
N ASP A 50 1.08 -10.20 3.22
CA ASP A 50 0.11 -11.28 3.00
C ASP A 50 -1.33 -10.82 3.25
N ASN A 51 -1.50 -9.85 4.14
CA ASN A 51 -2.80 -9.31 4.53
C ASN A 51 -3.06 -7.89 4.00
N ILE A 52 -2.25 -7.38 3.08
CA ILE A 52 -2.27 -5.93 2.75
C ILE A 52 -3.58 -5.47 2.14
N LEU A 53 -4.22 -6.32 1.33
CA LEU A 53 -5.54 -6.03 0.74
C LEU A 53 -6.62 -5.99 1.82
N PHE A 54 -6.57 -6.92 2.78
CA PHE A 54 -7.47 -6.94 3.91
C PHE A 54 -7.26 -5.70 4.80
N LEU A 55 -6.01 -5.39 5.15
CA LEU A 55 -5.65 -4.20 5.91
C LEU A 55 -6.13 -2.93 5.20
N HIS A 56 -5.95 -2.83 3.88
CA HIS A 56 -6.40 -1.68 3.10
C HIS A 56 -7.93 -1.54 3.11
N ALA A 57 -8.67 -2.62 2.86
CA ALA A 57 -10.13 -2.62 2.86
C ALA A 57 -10.73 -2.19 4.21
N PHE A 58 -10.15 -2.63 5.34
CA PHE A 58 -10.68 -2.34 6.68
C PHE A 58 -10.14 -1.03 7.29
N SER A 59 -8.92 -0.61 6.91
CA SER A 59 -8.34 0.65 7.38
C SER A 59 -8.80 1.86 6.57
N GLY A 60 -9.43 1.63 5.42
CA GLY A 60 -10.02 2.63 4.55
C GLY A 60 -9.14 2.97 3.34
N CYS A 61 -9.69 2.76 2.15
CA CYS A 61 -9.28 3.42 0.90
C CYS A 61 -9.62 4.93 0.97
N ASP A 62 -8.91 5.74 0.19
CA ASP A 62 -9.06 7.20 0.15
C ASP A 62 -10.49 7.66 -0.19
N THR A 63 -11.33 6.77 -0.73
CA THR A 63 -12.74 7.02 -1.10
C THR A 63 -13.80 6.47 -0.12
N ILE A 64 -13.47 6.23 1.16
CA ILE A 64 -14.41 5.87 2.26
C ILE A 64 -14.69 4.35 2.39
N SER A 65 -14.12 3.77 3.45
CA SER A 65 -14.82 3.01 4.51
C SER A 65 -13.79 2.52 5.55
N ALA A 66 -13.34 3.42 6.43
CA ALA A 66 -12.62 3.01 7.63
C ALA A 66 -13.62 2.56 8.69
N LEU A 67 -13.27 1.54 9.49
CA LEU A 67 -14.09 1.11 10.63
C LEU A 67 -14.40 2.31 11.54
N PHE A 68 -15.68 2.57 11.82
CA PHE A 68 -16.14 3.73 12.57
C PHE A 68 -15.36 3.86 13.91
N ARG A 69 -14.74 5.03 14.12
CA ARG A 69 -13.87 5.35 15.28
C ARG A 69 -12.52 4.63 15.37
N GLN A 70 -12.07 3.93 14.34
CA GLN A 70 -10.70 3.41 14.28
C GLN A 70 -9.82 4.19 13.31
N VAL A 71 -8.69 4.69 13.82
CA VAL A 71 -7.63 5.30 13.03
C VAL A 71 -6.74 4.19 12.46
N LYS A 72 -6.25 4.32 11.21
CA LYS A 72 -5.40 3.33 10.51
C LYS A 72 -4.31 2.70 11.41
N LYS A 73 -3.63 3.53 12.21
CA LYS A 73 -2.57 3.09 13.15
C LYS A 73 -3.08 2.16 14.27
N LYS A 74 -4.28 2.42 14.80
CA LYS A 74 -4.89 1.60 15.86
C LYS A 74 -5.26 0.22 15.32
N PHE A 75 -5.80 0.17 14.10
CA PHE A 75 -6.15 -1.09 13.43
C PHE A 75 -4.92 -1.96 13.17
N ILE A 76 -3.85 -1.38 12.60
CA ILE A 76 -2.58 -2.10 12.37
C ILE A 76 -1.99 -2.62 13.68
N ASN A 77 -2.07 -1.84 14.77
CA ASN A 77 -1.57 -2.29 16.07
C ASN A 77 -2.37 -3.47 16.62
N VAL A 78 -3.71 -3.40 16.54
CA VAL A 78 -4.59 -4.50 16.94
C VAL A 78 -4.33 -5.75 16.08
N PHE A 79 -4.15 -5.58 14.77
CA PHE A 79 -3.81 -6.66 13.84
C PHE A 79 -2.51 -7.35 14.25
N ASN A 80 -1.43 -6.58 14.47
CA ASN A 80 -0.14 -7.11 14.89
C ASN A 80 -0.18 -7.81 16.26
N CYS A 81 -0.96 -7.30 17.22
CA CYS A 81 -1.11 -7.91 18.54
C CYS A 81 -1.83 -9.26 18.49
N ASN A 82 -2.75 -9.43 17.55
CA ASN A 82 -3.55 -10.65 17.45
C ASN A 82 -2.96 -11.70 16.51
N LYS A 83 -1.88 -11.39 15.77
CA LYS A 83 -1.28 -12.27 14.73
C LYS A 83 -2.34 -12.93 13.84
N LEU A 84 -3.40 -12.19 13.53
CA LEU A 84 -4.35 -12.59 12.50
C LEU A 84 -3.66 -12.59 11.14
#